data_AF-A0A091WHZ7-F1
#
_entry.id   AF-A0A091WHZ7-F1
#
_cell.length_a   1.000
_cell.length_b   1.000
_cell.length_c   1.000
_cell.angle_alpha   90.00
_cell.angle_beta   90.00
_cell.angle_gamma   90.00
#
_symmetry.space_group_name_H-M   'P 1'
#
loop_
_entity.id
_entity.type
_entity.pdbx_description
1 polymer ?
#
loop_
_entity_poly.entity_id
_entity_poly.type
_entity_poly.pdbx_seq_one_letter_code
_entity_poly.pdbx_strand_id
1 'polypeptide(L)'
;REMGITKSIVRALNVRRANFQLFKEIVRRTPWETVLRDRGTEQSWQVFKDVLHRAQELSVPKCKMSGREGKRPAWLRQEMLVKLRMKRELHRQWKQGLASWEEYRESARLCRAGVRKAKAQLEMNLARDVKNNKKGFYRYVSQKKMVKESAPLLMSETSELATADEEKAEVLNNFFASVFTG
;
A
#
# COMPACT_ATOMS: atom_id res chain seq x y z
N ARG A 1 -23.57 -17.78 -13.96
CA ARG A 1 -23.64 -16.60 -13.07
C ARG A 1 -22.22 -16.14 -12.79
N GLU A 2 -21.73 -15.18 -13.57
CA GLU A 2 -20.41 -14.57 -13.37
C GLU A 2 -20.55 -13.47 -12.32
N MET A 3 -20.07 -13.70 -11.10
CA MET A 3 -19.85 -12.62 -10.15
C MET A 3 -18.49 -12.00 -10.45
N GLY A 4 -18.49 -11.03 -11.36
CA GLY A 4 -17.34 -10.18 -11.62
C GLY A 4 -16.99 -9.43 -10.33
N ILE A 5 -15.83 -9.75 -9.75
CA ILE A 5 -15.23 -8.97 -8.67
C ILE A 5 -14.95 -7.58 -9.25
N THR A 6 -15.83 -6.62 -8.98
CA THR A 6 -15.60 -5.20 -9.24
C THR A 6 -14.44 -4.76 -8.36
N LYS A 7 -13.22 -4.88 -8.89
CA LYS A 7 -12.05 -4.23 -8.29
C LYS A 7 -12.35 -2.73 -8.29
N SER A 8 -12.57 -2.14 -7.12
CA SER A 8 -12.73 -0.71 -6.99
C SER A 8 -11.46 -0.04 -7.55
N ILE A 9 -11.61 0.68 -8.65
CA ILE A 9 -10.51 1.44 -9.24
C ILE A 9 -10.34 2.68 -8.36
N VAL A 10 -9.59 2.53 -7.27
CA VAL A 10 -9.21 3.67 -6.43
C VAL A 10 -8.30 4.57 -7.27
N ARG A 11 -8.80 5.75 -7.62
CA ARG A 11 -8.03 6.78 -8.33
C ARG A 11 -7.30 7.60 -7.27
N ALA A 12 -5.97 7.58 -7.31
CA ALA A 12 -5.14 8.37 -6.39
C ALA A 12 -4.47 9.52 -7.16
N LEU A 13 -4.11 10.57 -6.44
CA LEU A 13 -3.42 11.72 -7.02
C LEU A 13 -1.95 11.39 -7.27
N ASN A 14 -1.46 11.65 -8.47
CA ASN A 14 -0.06 11.45 -8.83
C ASN A 14 0.76 12.72 -8.59
N VAL A 15 1.15 12.95 -7.34
CA VAL A 15 1.91 14.13 -6.92
C VAL A 15 3.24 14.28 -7.68
N ARG A 16 3.87 13.16 -8.10
CA ARG A 16 5.12 13.21 -8.89
C ARG A 16 4.95 13.86 -10.25
N ARG A 17 3.74 13.87 -10.81
CA ARG A 17 3.41 14.49 -12.09
C ARG A 17 2.59 15.78 -11.92
N ALA A 18 2.55 16.33 -10.71
CA ALA A 18 1.82 17.56 -10.44
C ALA A 18 2.45 18.76 -11.17
N ASN A 19 1.62 19.59 -11.77
CA ASN A 19 2.04 20.90 -12.25
C ASN A 19 2.01 21.91 -11.10
N PHE A 20 3.11 21.99 -10.35
CA PHE A 20 3.21 22.91 -9.22
C PHE A 20 3.14 24.40 -9.61
N GLN A 21 3.47 24.74 -10.86
CA GLN A 21 3.37 26.12 -11.32
C GLN A 21 1.91 26.54 -11.42
N LEU A 22 1.08 25.72 -12.06
CA LEU A 22 -0.38 25.93 -12.14
C LEU A 22 -1.02 25.95 -10.75
N PHE A 23 -0.60 25.03 -9.86
CA PHE A 23 -1.11 24.99 -8.49
C PHE A 23 -0.86 26.30 -7.74
N LYS A 24 0.38 26.79 -7.79
CA LYS A 24 0.77 28.06 -7.15
C LYS A 24 0.03 29.24 -7.77
N GLU A 25 -0.18 29.23 -9.08
CA GLU A 25 -0.91 30.30 -9.77
C GLU A 25 -2.36 30.39 -9.28
N ILE A 26 -3.08 29.28 -9.20
CA ILE A 26 -4.49 29.25 -8.74
C ILE A 26 -4.58 29.78 -7.30
N VAL A 27 -3.68 29.33 -6.41
CA VAL A 27 -3.65 29.79 -5.01
C VAL A 27 -3.33 31.28 -4.94
N ARG A 28 -2.39 31.79 -5.74
CA ARG A 28 -2.02 33.21 -5.75
C ARG A 28 -3.09 34.12 -6.34
N ARG A 29 -3.84 33.67 -7.35
CA ARG A 29 -4.90 34.45 -8.00
C ARG A 29 -6.20 34.48 -7.21
N THR A 30 -6.30 33.70 -6.14
CA THR A 30 -7.47 33.71 -5.26
C THR A 30 -7.46 34.99 -4.41
N PRO A 31 -8.53 35.82 -4.44
CA PRO A 31 -8.57 37.09 -3.71
C PRO A 31 -8.87 36.87 -2.22
N TRP A 32 -7.90 36.34 -1.48
CA TRP A 32 -8.05 35.88 -0.09
C TRP A 32 -8.67 36.92 0.84
N GLU A 33 -8.31 38.19 0.69
CA GLU A 33 -8.88 39.28 1.49
C GLU A 33 -10.38 39.47 1.32
N THR A 34 -10.92 39.15 0.14
CA THR A 34 -12.36 39.23 -0.12
C THR A 34 -13.07 37.95 0.29
N VAL A 35 -12.47 36.79 -0.02
CA VAL A 35 -13.12 35.50 0.25
C VAL A 35 -13.14 35.18 1.75
N LEU A 36 -12.17 35.66 2.51
CA LEU A 36 -12.08 35.45 3.96
C LEU A 36 -12.69 36.60 4.78
N ARG A 37 -13.13 37.70 4.14
CA ARG A 37 -13.76 38.82 4.83
C ARG A 37 -15.05 38.39 5.51
N ASP A 38 -15.26 38.86 6.74
CA ASP A 38 -16.48 38.67 7.53
C ASP A 38 -16.84 37.19 7.81
N ARG A 39 -15.86 36.28 7.72
CA ARG A 39 -16.03 34.84 8.02
C ARG A 39 -15.37 34.45 9.34
N GLY A 40 -16.07 33.62 10.11
CA GLY A 40 -15.51 32.97 11.29
C GLY A 40 -14.39 31.97 10.93
N THR A 41 -13.56 31.60 11.90
CA THR A 41 -12.38 30.74 11.72
C THR A 41 -12.69 29.45 10.95
N GLU A 42 -13.76 28.74 11.31
CA GLU A 42 -14.13 27.47 10.67
C GLU A 42 -14.59 27.67 9.21
N GLN A 43 -15.35 28.73 8.95
CA GLN A 43 -15.82 29.05 7.60
C GLN A 43 -14.68 29.47 6.69
N SER A 44 -13.74 30.26 7.23
CA SER A 44 -12.49 30.65 6.56
C SER A 44 -11.62 29.43 6.25
N TRP A 45 -11.54 28.47 7.17
CA TRP A 45 -10.82 27.22 6.96
C TRP A 45 -11.47 26.34 5.87
N GLN A 46 -12.80 26.26 5.85
CA GLN A 46 -13.52 25.51 4.81
C GLN A 46 -13.27 26.11 3.42
N VAL A 47 -13.37 27.42 3.28
CA VAL A 47 -13.06 28.14 2.04
C VAL A 47 -11.64 27.84 1.56
N PHE A 48 -10.67 27.87 2.48
CA PHE A 48 -9.29 27.54 2.15
C PHE A 48 -9.15 26.11 1.64
N LYS A 49 -9.74 25.13 2.32
CA LYS A 49 -9.74 23.72 1.89
C LYS A 49 -10.35 23.56 0.50
N ASP A 50 -11.46 24.24 0.21
CA ASP A 50 -12.14 24.15 -1.07
C ASP A 50 -11.27 24.67 -2.22
N VAL A 51 -10.62 25.81 -2.04
CA VAL A 51 -9.67 26.38 -3.02
C VAL A 51 -8.48 25.45 -3.21
N LEU A 52 -7.94 24.90 -2.12
CA LEU A 52 -6.80 23.98 -2.16
C LEU A 52 -7.15 22.68 -2.90
N HIS A 53 -8.32 22.10 -2.62
CA HIS A 53 -8.82 20.93 -3.32
C HIS A 53 -9.03 21.21 -4.80
N ARG A 54 -9.61 22.36 -5.15
CA ARG A 54 -9.77 22.77 -6.56
C ARG A 54 -8.43 22.92 -7.26
N ALA A 55 -7.45 23.56 -6.62
CA ALA A 55 -6.09 23.68 -7.16
C ALA A 55 -5.46 22.29 -7.37
N GLN A 56 -5.67 21.38 -6.42
CA GLN A 56 -5.19 20.01 -6.46
C GLN A 56 -5.84 19.20 -7.60
N GLU A 57 -7.14 19.34 -7.82
CA GLU A 57 -7.85 18.66 -8.91
C GLU A 57 -7.39 19.10 -10.30
N LEU A 58 -7.13 20.40 -10.47
CA LEU A 58 -6.69 20.96 -11.74
C LEU A 58 -5.21 20.70 -12.03
N SER A 59 -4.39 20.65 -10.98
CA SER A 59 -2.92 20.63 -11.13
C SER A 59 -2.32 19.23 -10.96
N VAL A 60 -3.01 18.31 -10.29
CA VAL A 60 -2.48 16.98 -9.99
C VAL A 60 -3.27 15.91 -10.76
N PRO A 61 -2.65 15.28 -11.78
CA PRO A 61 -3.34 14.25 -12.54
C PRO A 61 -3.67 13.05 -11.64
N LYS A 62 -4.89 12.52 -11.77
CA LYS A 62 -5.33 11.28 -11.11
C LYS A 62 -4.71 10.09 -11.85
N CYS A 63 -3.99 9.22 -11.15
CA CYS A 63 -3.51 7.95 -11.70
C CYS A 63 -4.42 6.81 -11.29
N LYS A 64 -4.56 5.83 -12.19
CA LYS A 64 -5.04 4.51 -11.79
C LYS A 64 -3.98 3.95 -10.84
N MET A 65 -4.34 3.73 -9.58
CA MET A 65 -3.58 2.80 -8.77
C MET A 65 -3.75 1.46 -9.45
N SER A 66 -2.75 1.01 -10.21
CA SER A 66 -2.65 -0.41 -10.58
C SER A 66 -2.58 -1.15 -9.25
N GLY A 67 -3.72 -1.65 -8.79
CA GLY A 67 -3.92 -2.14 -7.43
C GLY A 67 -2.75 -3.01 -7.05
N ARG A 68 -1.90 -2.48 -6.16
CA ARG A 68 -0.56 -2.99 -5.80
C ARG A 68 -0.09 -4.01 -6.83
N GLU A 69 0.34 -3.54 -8.00
CA GLU A 69 0.95 -4.44 -8.98
C GLU A 69 1.95 -5.29 -8.21
N GLY A 70 1.59 -6.58 -8.06
CA GLY A 70 2.11 -7.38 -6.95
C GLY A 70 3.60 -7.43 -7.14
N LYS A 71 4.34 -6.67 -6.30
CA LYS A 71 5.80 -6.55 -6.45
C LYS A 71 6.32 -7.96 -6.59
N ARG A 72 6.94 -8.24 -7.73
CA ARG A 72 7.45 -9.57 -8.06
C ARG A 72 8.16 -10.12 -6.83
N PRO A 73 7.73 -11.27 -6.27
CA PRO A 73 8.35 -11.79 -5.07
C PRO A 73 9.86 -11.94 -5.28
N ALA A 74 10.68 -11.57 -4.30
CA ALA A 74 12.13 -11.56 -4.46
C ALA A 74 12.73 -12.94 -4.79
N TRP A 75 12.03 -14.03 -4.44
CA TRP A 75 12.43 -15.40 -4.79
C TRP A 75 12.08 -15.80 -6.23
N LEU A 76 11.24 -15.03 -6.93
CA LEU A 76 10.70 -15.40 -8.23
C LEU A 76 11.69 -15.07 -9.35
N ARG A 77 12.61 -16.00 -9.65
CA ARG A 77 13.56 -15.90 -10.77
C ARG A 77 12.90 -16.20 -12.12
N GLN A 78 13.57 -15.84 -13.23
CA GLN A 78 13.04 -16.01 -14.59
C GLN A 78 12.73 -17.48 -14.92
N GLU A 79 13.64 -18.40 -14.56
CA GLU A 79 13.45 -19.84 -14.73
C GLU A 79 12.19 -20.37 -14.02
N MET A 80 11.90 -19.84 -12.83
CA MET A 80 10.70 -20.22 -12.07
C MET A 80 9.42 -19.70 -12.72
N LEU A 81 9.46 -18.55 -13.40
CA LEU A 81 8.33 -18.06 -14.18
C LEU A 81 8.00 -18.99 -15.35
N VAL A 82 9.03 -19.50 -16.04
CA VAL A 82 8.83 -20.47 -17.13
C VAL A 82 8.14 -21.72 -16.60
N LYS A 83 8.62 -22.30 -15.49
CA LYS A 83 8.01 -23.48 -14.86
C LYS A 83 6.55 -23.23 -14.42
N LEU A 84 6.26 -22.05 -13.87
CA LEU A 84 4.90 -21.64 -13.49
C LEU A 84 3.97 -21.51 -14.70
N ARG A 85 4.47 -20.97 -15.82
CA ARG A 85 3.72 -20.87 -17.08
C ARG A 85 3.45 -22.25 -17.68
N MET A 86 4.44 -23.12 -17.75
CA MET A 86 4.29 -24.50 -18.23
C MET A 86 3.27 -25.28 -17.40
N LYS A 87 3.34 -25.19 -16.07
CA LYS A 87 2.33 -25.80 -15.17
C LYS A 87 0.92 -25.27 -15.46
N ARG A 88 0.78 -23.96 -15.71
CA ARG A 88 -0.52 -23.33 -16.00
C ARG A 88 -1.07 -23.80 -17.34
N GLU A 89 -0.23 -23.93 -18.35
CA GLU A 89 -0.64 -24.41 -19.67
C GLU A 89 -1.04 -25.88 -19.61
N LEU A 90 -0.24 -26.74 -18.96
CA LEU A 90 -0.59 -28.14 -18.76
C LEU A 90 -1.89 -28.31 -17.96
N HIS A 91 -2.14 -27.46 -16.97
CA HIS A 91 -3.43 -27.46 -16.28
C HIS A 91 -4.59 -27.11 -17.23
N ARG A 92 -4.39 -26.17 -18.15
CA ARG A 92 -5.41 -25.81 -19.16
C ARG A 92 -5.65 -26.97 -20.12
N GLN A 93 -4.59 -27.57 -20.64
CA GLN A 93 -4.64 -28.70 -21.56
C GLN A 93 -5.26 -29.94 -20.90
N TRP A 94 -4.89 -30.26 -19.66
CA TRP A 94 -5.52 -31.34 -18.89
C TRP A 94 -7.02 -31.10 -18.70
N LYS A 95 -7.44 -29.87 -18.37
CA LYS A 95 -8.86 -29.52 -18.25
C LYS A 95 -9.62 -29.64 -19.58
N GLN A 96 -8.92 -29.53 -20.71
CA GLN A 96 -9.45 -29.68 -22.06
C GLN A 96 -9.33 -31.12 -22.62
N GLY A 97 -8.76 -32.05 -21.85
CA GLY A 97 -8.53 -33.44 -22.28
C GLY A 97 -7.34 -33.62 -23.24
N LEU A 98 -6.53 -32.59 -23.46
CA LEU A 98 -5.40 -32.58 -24.40
C LEU A 98 -4.06 -32.99 -23.77
N ALA A 99 -4.00 -33.14 -22.45
CA ALA A 99 -2.80 -33.55 -21.73
C ALA A 99 -3.14 -34.62 -20.68
N SER A 100 -2.18 -35.50 -20.40
CA SER A 100 -2.34 -36.52 -19.37
C SER A 100 -2.34 -35.89 -17.98
N TRP A 101 -3.13 -36.48 -17.07
CA TRP A 101 -3.09 -36.15 -15.66
C TRP A 101 -1.67 -36.29 -15.06
N GLU A 102 -0.89 -37.27 -15.54
CA GLU A 102 0.45 -37.56 -15.03
C GLU A 102 1.44 -36.46 -15.37
N GLU A 103 1.40 -35.94 -16.60
CA GLU A 103 2.25 -34.84 -17.06
C GLU A 103 1.98 -33.55 -16.28
N TYR A 104 0.70 -33.23 -16.06
CA TYR A 104 0.32 -32.10 -15.21
C TYR A 104 0.77 -32.31 -13.76
N ARG A 105 0.54 -33.51 -13.19
CA ARG A 105 0.91 -33.85 -11.81
C ARG A 105 2.40 -33.69 -11.59
N GLU A 106 3.22 -34.16 -12.53
CA GLU A 106 4.67 -34.08 -12.43
C GLU A 106 5.17 -32.64 -12.58
N SER A 107 4.67 -31.90 -13.58
CA SER A 107 4.97 -30.47 -13.72
C SER A 107 4.57 -29.66 -12.47
N ALA A 108 3.43 -29.98 -11.86
CA ALA A 108 2.99 -29.36 -10.62
C ALA A 108 3.87 -29.72 -9.41
N ARG A 109 4.42 -30.94 -9.35
CA ARG A 109 5.40 -31.35 -8.33
C ARG A 109 6.72 -30.60 -8.50
N LEU A 110 7.28 -30.61 -9.71
CA LEU A 110 8.53 -29.91 -10.03
C LEU A 110 8.42 -28.40 -9.77
N CYS A 111 7.31 -27.78 -10.15
CA CYS A 111 7.05 -26.37 -9.87
C CYS A 111 7.01 -26.10 -8.35
N ARG A 112 6.33 -26.95 -7.56
CA ARG A 112 6.28 -26.80 -6.10
C ARG A 112 7.66 -26.97 -5.46
N ALA A 113 8.45 -27.94 -5.90
CA ALA A 113 9.81 -28.16 -5.43
C ALA A 113 10.71 -26.96 -5.77
N GLY A 114 10.63 -26.45 -7.00
CA GLY A 114 11.37 -25.27 -7.44
C GLY A 114 11.03 -24.01 -6.63
N VAL A 115 9.75 -23.78 -6.31
CA VAL A 115 9.33 -22.65 -5.47
C VAL A 115 9.91 -22.76 -4.06
N ARG A 116 9.90 -23.97 -3.46
CA ARG A 116 10.50 -24.22 -2.14
C ARG A 116 12.00 -23.94 -2.16
N LYS A 117 12.72 -24.46 -3.16
CA LYS A 117 14.17 -24.23 -3.34
C LYS A 117 14.50 -22.75 -3.51
N ALA A 118 13.73 -22.03 -4.34
CA ALA A 118 13.96 -20.60 -4.60
C ALA A 118 13.73 -19.74 -3.34
N LYS A 119 12.72 -20.06 -2.53
CA LYS A 119 12.47 -19.39 -1.25
C LYS A 119 13.59 -19.64 -0.23
N ALA A 120 13.99 -20.91 -0.08
CA ALA A 120 15.10 -21.27 0.81
C ALA A 120 16.41 -20.57 0.41
N GLN A 121 16.69 -20.48 -0.89
CA GLN A 121 17.86 -19.76 -1.38
C GLN A 121 17.82 -18.26 -1.06
N LEU A 122 16.65 -17.63 -1.21
CA LEU A 122 16.47 -16.22 -0.83
C LEU A 122 16.73 -16.02 0.66
N GLU A 123 16.16 -16.88 1.51
CA GLU A 123 16.32 -16.83 2.97
C GLU A 123 17.79 -17.04 3.38
N MET A 124 18.48 -18.00 2.76
CA MET A 124 19.92 -18.21 2.96
C MET A 124 20.75 -16.99 2.57
N ASN A 125 20.44 -16.36 1.43
CA ASN A 125 21.15 -15.17 0.98
C ASN A 125 20.91 -13.99 1.94
N LEU A 126 19.67 -13.81 2.40
CA LEU A 126 19.32 -12.78 3.40
C LEU A 126 20.04 -13.01 4.72
N ALA A 127 20.08 -14.25 5.21
CA ALA A 127 20.77 -14.61 6.45
C ALA A 127 22.28 -14.35 6.37
N ARG A 128 22.91 -14.71 5.24
CA ARG A 128 24.34 -14.48 5.00
C ARG A 128 24.69 -13.00 4.94
N ASP A 129 23.83 -12.20 4.33
CA ASP A 129 24.05 -10.77 4.12
C ASP A 129 23.52 -9.89 5.26
N VAL A 130 23.11 -10.47 6.40
CA VAL A 130 22.59 -9.71 7.55
C VAL A 130 23.57 -8.62 7.99
N LYS A 131 24.88 -8.91 7.99
CA LYS A 131 25.90 -7.96 8.46
C LYS A 131 25.93 -6.68 7.61
N ASN A 132 25.81 -6.81 6.28
CA ASN A 132 25.87 -5.68 5.36
C ASN A 132 24.48 -5.05 5.11
N ASN A 133 23.41 -5.84 5.19
CA ASN A 133 22.06 -5.44 4.83
C ASN A 133 21.01 -5.89 5.87
N LYS A 134 21.17 -5.42 7.11
CA LYS A 134 20.23 -5.65 8.21
C LYS A 134 18.79 -5.30 7.83
N LYS A 135 18.60 -4.17 7.12
CA LYS A 135 17.28 -3.68 6.69
C LYS A 135 16.57 -4.67 5.75
N GLY A 136 17.29 -5.31 4.84
CA GLY A 136 16.74 -6.32 3.93
C GLY A 136 16.17 -7.52 4.66
N PHE A 137 16.90 -8.02 5.66
CA PHE A 137 16.49 -9.15 6.49
C PHE A 137 15.25 -8.83 7.34
N TYR A 138 15.28 -7.74 8.13
CA TYR A 138 14.14 -7.37 8.98
C TYR A 138 12.89 -7.02 8.15
N ARG A 139 13.06 -6.44 6.96
CA ARG A 139 11.95 -6.24 6.01
C ARG A 139 11.33 -7.55 5.53
N TYR A 140 12.13 -8.59 5.30
CA TYR A 140 11.60 -9.92 4.94
C TYR A 140 10.83 -10.53 6.11
N VAL A 141 11.39 -10.46 7.32
CA VAL A 141 10.73 -10.93 8.55
C VAL A 141 9.41 -10.20 8.79
N SER A 142 9.39 -8.88 8.71
CA SER A 142 8.17 -8.09 8.92
C SER A 142 7.09 -8.35 7.86
N GLN A 143 7.47 -8.64 6.61
CA GLN A 143 6.52 -9.09 5.58
C GLN A 143 5.95 -10.49 5.84
N LYS A 144 6.66 -11.33 6.58
CA LYS A 144 6.23 -12.69 6.94
C LYS A 144 5.43 -12.76 8.22
N LYS A 145 5.62 -11.79 9.13
CA LYS A 145 4.77 -11.60 10.29
C LYS A 145 3.34 -11.33 9.79
N MET A 146 2.40 -12.19 10.19
CA MET A 146 0.97 -12.03 9.88
C MET A 146 0.37 -10.84 10.62
N VAL A 147 0.93 -10.50 11.78
CA VAL A 147 0.55 -9.34 12.58
C VAL A 147 1.24 -8.12 12.01
N LYS A 148 0.44 -7.19 11.47
CA LYS A 148 0.88 -5.82 11.23
C LYS A 148 1.06 -5.20 12.62
N GLU A 149 2.27 -4.76 12.96
CA GLU A 149 2.49 -3.99 14.19
C GLU A 149 1.50 -2.81 14.18
N SER A 150 0.46 -2.91 15.02
CA SER A 150 -0.36 -1.76 15.38
C SER A 150 0.33 -1.03 16.51
N ALA A 151 0.02 0.25 16.69
CA ALA A 151 0.38 0.94 17.92
C ALA A 151 -0.07 0.09 19.12
N PRO A 152 0.79 -0.09 20.15
CA PRO A 152 0.41 -0.74 21.40
C PRO A 152 -0.87 -0.13 21.96
N LEU A 153 -1.58 -0.89 22.81
CA LEU A 153 -2.69 -0.34 23.56
C LEU A 153 -2.17 0.82 24.43
N LEU A 154 -2.81 1.97 24.32
CA LEU A 154 -2.48 3.14 25.14
C LEU A 154 -3.49 3.20 26.29
N MET A 155 -3.03 3.60 27.48
CA MET A 155 -3.92 3.87 28.59
C MET A 155 -4.36 5.33 28.49
N SER A 156 -5.68 5.56 28.51
CA SER A 156 -6.26 6.88 28.67
C SER A 156 -6.16 7.36 30.11
N GLU A 157 -6.41 8.66 30.34
CA GLU A 157 -6.50 9.24 31.68
C GLU A 157 -7.61 8.62 32.53
N THR A 158 -8.67 8.10 31.89
CA THR A 158 -9.77 7.37 32.54
C THR A 158 -9.42 5.92 32.89
N SER A 159 -8.15 5.51 32.74
CA SER A 159 -7.66 4.14 32.97
C SER A 159 -8.27 3.08 32.03
N GLU A 160 -8.83 3.50 30.89
CA GLU A 160 -9.35 2.61 29.86
C GLU A 160 -8.30 2.37 28.77
N LEU A 161 -8.21 1.13 28.27
CA LEU A 161 -7.31 0.76 27.18
C LEU A 161 -7.87 1.24 25.84
N ALA A 162 -7.19 2.21 25.23
CA ALA A 162 -7.44 2.64 23.86
C ALA A 162 -7.02 1.54 22.89
N THR A 163 -8.01 0.91 22.26
CA THR A 163 -7.82 -0.21 21.33
C THR A 163 -7.95 0.25 19.88
N ALA A 164 -8.84 1.21 19.62
CA ALA A 164 -9.06 1.79 18.30
C ALA A 164 -7.99 2.85 17.94
N ASP A 165 -7.75 3.04 16.64
CA ASP A 165 -6.78 4.04 16.18
C ASP A 165 -7.23 5.49 16.48
N GLU A 166 -8.55 5.73 16.51
CA GLU A 166 -9.14 7.03 16.88
C GLU A 166 -8.92 7.35 18.36
N GLU A 167 -9.25 6.43 19.26
CA GLU A 167 -9.02 6.55 20.70
C GLU A 167 -7.54 6.81 21.01
N LYS A 168 -6.63 6.10 20.33
CA LYS A 168 -5.18 6.31 20.50
C LYS A 168 -4.74 7.70 20.04
N ALA A 169 -5.33 8.22 18.96
CA ALA A 169 -5.04 9.56 18.47
C ALA A 169 -5.52 10.63 19.46
N GLU A 170 -6.69 10.44 20.06
CA GLU A 170 -7.22 11.34 21.09
C GLU A 170 -6.36 11.35 22.35
N VAL A 171 -5.96 10.19 22.87
CA VAL A 171 -5.08 10.09 24.05
C VAL A 171 -3.75 10.82 23.79
N LEU A 172 -3.14 10.63 22.63
CA LEU A 172 -1.91 11.32 22.25
C LEU A 172 -2.11 12.84 22.09
N ASN A 173 -3.24 13.26 21.53
CA ASN A 173 -3.55 14.67 21.34
C ASN A 173 -3.80 15.39 22.67
N ASN A 174 -4.50 14.74 23.61
CA ASN A 174 -4.74 15.27 24.96
C ASN A 174 -3.43 15.42 25.74
N PHE A 175 -2.55 14.41 25.69
CA PHE A 175 -1.22 14.53 26.27
C PHE A 175 -0.42 15.67 25.64
N PHE A 176 -0.46 15.80 24.32
CA PHE A 176 0.23 16.88 23.62
C PHE A 176 -0.32 18.26 24.02
N ALA A 177 -1.64 18.43 24.09
CA ALA A 177 -2.24 19.66 24.58
C ALA A 177 -1.78 20.00 26.00
N SER A 178 -1.82 19.05 26.93
CA SER A 178 -1.38 19.24 28.34
C SER A 178 0.05 19.77 28.47
N VAL A 179 0.97 19.32 27.62
CA VAL A 179 2.38 19.76 27.65
C VAL A 179 2.58 21.16 27.04
N PHE A 180 1.73 21.57 26.11
CA PHE A 180 1.90 22.81 25.32
C PHE A 180 0.93 23.94 25.68
N THR A 181 -0.12 23.69 26.46
CA THR A 181 -1.03 24.73 26.99
C THR A 181 -0.71 25.11 28.44
N GLY A 182 0.59 25.24 28.77
CA GLY A 182 1.05 25.86 30.01
C GLY A 182 0.93 27.38 29.97
#